data_AF-A0A9D4PMV4-F1
#
_entry.id   AF-A0A9D4PMV4-F1
#
_cell.length_a   1.000
_cell.length_b   1.000
_cell.length_c   1.000
_cell.angle_alpha   90.00
_cell.angle_beta   90.00
_cell.angle_gamma   90.00
#
_symmetry.space_group_name_H-M   'P 1'
#
loop_
_entity.id
_entity.type
_entity.pdbx_description
1 polymer ?
#
loop_
_entity_poly.entity_id
_entity_poly.type
_entity_poly.pdbx_seq_one_letter_code
_entity_poly.pdbx_strand_id
1 'polypeptide(L)'
;MVPQFARLHALLVRPVRALPILGRFRLVNPQHLVLSYDHFVRGFQLLMDPMVLSVLYVWCQLNKDVIVTFWFGTQFKAIYLPWVLLAFNMIISGGGLYELIGILVGHLYFFLMFKYPQEFGGRNLLQVPSIL
;
A
#
# COMPACT_ATOMS: atom_id res chain seq x y z
N MET A 1 -19.54 31.99 3.79
CA MET A 1 -18.22 32.58 3.45
C MET A 1 -17.20 31.95 4.39
N VAL A 2 -16.48 30.91 3.96
CA VAL A 2 -15.65 30.04 4.83
C VAL A 2 -14.17 30.15 4.46
N PRO A 3 -13.44 31.21 4.88
CA PRO A 3 -11.99 31.30 4.63
C PRO A 3 -11.15 30.64 5.75
N GLN A 4 -11.77 30.18 6.83
CA GLN A 4 -11.05 29.75 8.04
C GLN A 4 -10.63 28.26 8.01
N PHE A 5 -11.42 27.37 7.40
CA PHE A 5 -11.10 25.93 7.33
C PHE A 5 -9.91 25.61 6.40
N ALA A 6 -9.74 26.36 5.31
CA ALA A 6 -8.60 26.18 4.40
C ALA A 6 -7.24 26.52 5.05
N ARG A 7 -7.23 27.46 6.01
CA ARG A 7 -6.00 27.85 6.74
C ARG A 7 -5.55 26.81 7.76
N LEU A 8 -6.48 26.05 8.33
CA LEU A 8 -6.14 25.00 9.30
C LEU A 8 -5.53 23.77 8.63
N HIS A 9 -6.05 23.39 7.45
CA HIS A 9 -5.47 22.32 6.63
C HIS A 9 -4.05 22.67 6.13
N ALA A 10 -3.80 23.94 5.81
CA ALA A 10 -2.47 24.43 5.43
C ALA A 10 -1.45 24.48 6.60
N LEU A 11 -1.91 24.47 7.86
CA LEU A 11 -1.07 24.45 9.05
C LEU A 11 -0.72 23.03 9.50
N LEU A 12 -1.63 22.07 9.35
CA LEU A 12 -1.41 20.66 9.72
C LEU A 12 -0.47 19.91 8.77
N VAL A 13 -0.23 20.45 7.56
CA VAL A 13 0.74 19.92 6.57
C VAL A 13 2.13 20.56 6.72
N ARG A 14 2.37 21.42 7.73
CA ARG A 14 3.67 22.07 7.94
C ARG A 14 4.43 21.54 9.16
N PRO A 15 5.28 20.51 9.01
CA PRO A 15 6.38 20.30 9.94
C PRO A 15 7.57 21.18 9.50
N VAL A 16 7.45 22.51 9.61
CA VAL A 16 8.48 23.46 9.11
C VAL A 16 8.88 24.47 10.19
N ARG A 17 8.84 24.08 11.48
CA ARG A 17 9.36 24.94 12.56
C ARG A 17 10.85 24.71 12.86
N ALA A 18 11.44 23.59 12.42
CA ALA A 18 12.88 23.32 12.53
C ALA A 18 13.70 23.86 11.33
N LEU A 19 13.06 23.99 10.17
CA LEU A 19 13.69 24.44 8.91
C LEU A 19 14.33 25.86 8.97
N PRO A 20 13.79 26.85 9.71
CA PRO A 20 14.39 28.18 9.78
C PRO A 20 15.74 28.20 10.54
N ILE A 21 15.95 27.27 11.47
CA ILE A 21 17.14 27.24 12.33
C ILE A 21 18.34 26.68 11.54
N LEU A 22 18.12 25.66 10.70
CA LEU A 22 19.13 25.11 9.79
C LEU A 22 19.45 26.02 8.60
N GLY A 23 18.46 26.81 8.12
CA GLY A 23 18.66 27.79 7.05
C GLY A 23 19.61 28.94 7.44
N ARG A 24 19.76 29.23 8.73
CA ARG A 24 20.66 30.27 9.26
C ARG A 24 22.15 29.97 9.02
N PHE A 25 22.51 28.70 8.85
CA PHE A 25 23.90 28.27 8.64
C PHE A 25 24.31 28.19 7.16
N ARG A 26 23.44 28.56 6.21
CA ARG A 26 23.72 28.52 4.75
C ARG A 26 24.18 27.15 4.20
N LEU A 27 24.07 26.08 4.99
CA LEU A 27 24.56 24.74 4.62
C LEU A 27 23.64 24.00 3.64
N VAL A 28 22.32 24.25 3.69
CA VAL A 28 21.34 23.55 2.85
C VAL A 28 20.22 24.50 2.41
N ASN A 29 19.97 24.57 1.09
CA ASN A 29 18.91 25.38 0.52
C ASN A 29 17.52 24.75 0.85
N PRO A 30 16.59 25.51 1.50
CA PRO A 30 15.26 25.02 1.86
C PRO A 30 14.45 24.42 0.70
N GLN A 31 14.66 24.91 -0.53
CA GLN A 31 13.97 24.40 -1.72
C GLN A 31 14.33 22.95 -2.01
N HIS A 32 15.59 22.55 -1.81
CA HIS A 32 16.02 21.16 -2.00
C HIS A 32 15.45 20.23 -0.93
N LEU A 33 15.29 20.71 0.30
CA LEU A 33 14.68 19.93 1.38
C LEU A 33 13.20 19.66 1.09
N VAL A 34 12.45 20.66 0.62
CA VAL A 34 11.04 20.50 0.22
C VAL A 34 10.90 19.55 -0.97
N LEU A 35 11.76 19.66 -1.99
CA LEU A 35 11.75 18.76 -3.14
C LEU A 35 12.11 17.32 -2.75
N SER A 36 13.09 17.13 -1.87
CA SER A 36 13.48 15.78 -1.39
C SER A 36 12.38 15.12 -0.58
N TYR A 37 11.65 15.89 0.24
CA TYR A 37 10.51 15.41 1.01
C TYR A 37 9.35 14.98 0.11
N ASP A 38 8.98 15.80 -0.87
CA ASP A 38 7.89 15.48 -1.80
C ASP A 38 8.18 14.20 -2.60
N HIS A 39 9.41 14.02 -3.09
CA HIS A 39 9.82 12.79 -3.78
C HIS A 39 9.76 11.56 -2.86
N PHE A 40 10.22 11.69 -1.62
CA PHE A 40 10.18 10.60 -0.65
C PHE A 40 8.74 10.18 -0.31
N VAL A 41 7.86 11.15 -0.04
CA VAL A 41 6.46 10.88 0.32
C VAL A 41 5.71 10.25 -0.84
N ARG A 42 5.89 10.76 -2.07
CA ARG A 42 5.28 10.17 -3.27
C ARG A 42 5.78 8.75 -3.53
N GLY A 43 7.07 8.49 -3.33
CA GLY A 43 7.63 7.14 -3.44
C GLY A 43 7.00 6.17 -2.45
N PHE A 44 6.82 6.59 -1.19
CA PHE A 44 6.21 5.76 -0.17
C PHE A 44 4.74 5.47 -0.48
N GLN A 45 3.96 6.48 -0.89
CA GLN A 45 2.56 6.32 -1.28
C GLN A 45 2.39 5.31 -2.42
N LEU A 46 3.25 5.36 -3.44
CA LEU A 46 3.22 4.45 -4.58
C LEU A 46 3.47 2.99 -4.20
N LEU A 47 4.27 2.74 -3.16
CA LEU A 47 4.55 1.39 -2.66
C LEU A 47 3.46 0.85 -1.72
N MET A 48 2.70 1.72 -1.05
CA MET A 48 1.68 1.26 -0.10
C MET A 48 0.56 0.47 -0.76
N ASP A 49 0.04 0.96 -1.89
CA ASP A 49 -1.09 0.33 -2.60
C ASP A 49 -0.80 -1.13 -3.02
N PRO A 50 0.30 -1.46 -3.73
CA PRO A 50 0.62 -2.84 -4.10
C PRO A 50 0.92 -3.72 -2.87
N MET A 51 1.54 -3.18 -1.82
CA MET A 51 1.83 -3.93 -0.60
C MET A 51 0.56 -4.34 0.13
N VAL A 52 -0.37 -3.41 0.34
CA VAL A 52 -1.66 -3.71 0.98
C VAL A 52 -2.42 -4.76 0.17
N LEU A 53 -2.48 -4.61 -1.16
CA LEU A 53 -3.19 -5.56 -1.99
C LEU A 53 -2.52 -6.95 -2.02
N SER A 54 -1.19 -7.03 -1.96
CA SER A 54 -0.47 -8.30 -1.86
C SER A 54 -0.81 -9.07 -0.57
N VAL A 55 -0.86 -8.39 0.57
CA VAL A 55 -1.22 -9.00 1.86
C VAL A 55 -2.69 -9.44 1.84
N LEU A 56 -3.56 -8.58 1.30
CA LEU A 56 -4.97 -8.88 1.14
C LEU A 56 -5.20 -10.10 0.25
N TYR A 57 -4.45 -10.20 -0.87
CA TYR A 57 -4.49 -11.36 -1.76
C TYR A 57 -4.16 -12.66 -1.02
N VAL A 58 -3.08 -12.65 -0.22
CA VAL A 58 -2.67 -13.84 0.57
C VAL A 58 -3.77 -14.21 1.57
N TRP A 59 -4.34 -13.22 2.27
CA TRP A 59 -5.43 -13.46 3.21
C TRP A 59 -6.66 -14.07 2.52
N CYS A 60 -7.07 -13.51 1.38
CA CYS A 60 -8.17 -14.01 0.55
C CYS A 60 -7.93 -15.46 0.11
N GLN A 61 -6.68 -15.80 -0.21
CA GLN A 61 -6.30 -17.13 -0.66
C GLN A 61 -6.21 -18.14 0.49
N LEU A 62 -5.97 -17.70 1.72
CA LEU A 62 -6.06 -18.55 2.91
C LEU A 62 -7.51 -18.75 3.38
N ASN A 63 -8.39 -17.77 3.15
CA ASN A 63 -9.76 -17.74 3.63
C ASN A 63 -10.79 -17.80 2.48
N LYS A 64 -10.56 -18.68 1.50
CA LYS A 64 -11.28 -18.68 0.20
C LYS A 64 -12.81 -18.75 0.32
N ASP A 65 -13.31 -19.47 1.32
CA ASP A 65 -14.74 -19.69 1.52
C ASP A 65 -15.41 -18.68 2.46
N VAL A 66 -14.63 -17.75 3.04
CA VAL A 66 -15.19 -16.65 3.82
C VAL A 66 -15.96 -15.72 2.89
N ILE A 67 -17.20 -15.41 3.26
CA ILE A 67 -18.03 -14.45 2.55
C ILE A 67 -17.68 -13.06 3.06
N VAL A 68 -17.24 -12.19 2.15
CA VAL A 68 -16.90 -10.81 2.45
C VAL A 68 -18.00 -9.91 1.92
N THR A 69 -18.41 -8.94 2.74
CA THR A 69 -19.32 -7.87 2.31
C THR A 69 -18.49 -6.73 1.75
N PHE A 70 -18.85 -6.29 0.56
CA PHE A 70 -18.21 -5.20 -0.16
C PHE A 70 -19.19 -4.04 -0.38
N TRP A 71 -18.76 -3.01 -1.10
CA TRP A 71 -19.54 -1.82 -1.38
C TRP A 71 -20.97 -2.14 -1.85
N PHE A 72 -21.92 -1.33 -1.38
CA PHE A 72 -23.36 -1.48 -1.63
C PHE A 72 -23.99 -2.78 -1.08
N GLY A 73 -23.36 -3.43 -0.10
CA GLY A 73 -23.87 -4.66 0.50
C GLY A 73 -23.75 -5.88 -0.41
N THR A 74 -22.98 -5.77 -1.50
CA THR A 74 -22.65 -6.92 -2.35
C THR A 74 -21.82 -7.93 -1.56
N GLN A 75 -22.16 -9.20 -1.66
CA GLN A 75 -21.48 -10.27 -0.93
C GLN A 75 -20.91 -11.29 -1.92
N PHE A 76 -19.66 -11.67 -1.71
CA PHE A 76 -19.00 -12.69 -2.52
C PHE A 76 -17.91 -13.39 -1.71
N LYS A 77 -17.37 -14.49 -2.24
CA LYS A 77 -16.27 -15.22 -1.61
C LYS A 77 -14.99 -14.38 -1.61
N ALA A 78 -14.22 -14.44 -0.52
CA ALA A 78 -12.99 -13.67 -0.32
C ALA A 78 -12.01 -13.79 -1.50
N ILE A 79 -11.96 -14.95 -2.17
CA ILE A 79 -11.11 -15.18 -3.34
C ILE A 79 -11.31 -14.17 -4.48
N TYR A 80 -12.51 -13.61 -4.63
CA TYR A 80 -12.81 -12.64 -5.71
C TYR A 80 -12.45 -11.20 -5.34
N LEU A 81 -12.23 -10.91 -4.06
CA LEU A 81 -12.04 -9.55 -3.56
C LEU A 81 -10.86 -8.79 -4.21
N PRO A 82 -9.67 -9.39 -4.39
CA PRO A 82 -8.55 -8.68 -5.03
C PRO A 82 -8.85 -8.28 -6.47
N TRP A 83 -9.60 -9.11 -7.20
CA TRP A 83 -10.00 -8.84 -8.59
C TRP A 83 -11.09 -7.77 -8.68
N VAL A 84 -12.05 -7.79 -7.74
CA VAL A 84 -13.07 -6.74 -7.65
C VAL A 84 -12.44 -5.40 -7.34
N LEU A 85 -11.46 -5.35 -6.43
CA LEU A 85 -10.71 -4.13 -6.12
C LEU A 85 -9.94 -3.60 -7.32
N LEU A 86 -9.24 -4.47 -8.06
CA LEU A 86 -8.56 -4.09 -9.30
C LEU A 86 -9.53 -3.44 -10.30
N ALA A 87 -10.68 -4.08 -10.54
CA ALA A 87 -11.69 -3.55 -11.46
C ALA A 87 -12.24 -2.19 -10.99
N PHE A 88 -12.50 -2.04 -9.70
CA PHE A 88 -12.96 -0.78 -9.12
C PHE A 88 -11.92 0.34 -9.24
N ASN A 89 -10.65 0.07 -8.91
CA ASN A 89 -9.58 1.05 -9.03
C ASN A 89 -9.31 1.44 -10.49
N MET A 90 -9.40 0.49 -11.43
CA MET A 90 -9.33 0.82 -12.85
C MET A 90 -10.42 1.79 -13.30
N ILE A 91 -11.65 1.64 -12.79
CA ILE A 91 -12.78 2.52 -13.12
C ILE A 91 -12.64 3.90 -12.47
N ILE A 92 -12.25 3.96 -11.19
CA ILE A 92 -12.23 5.20 -10.40
C ILE A 92 -10.94 5.99 -10.60
N SER A 93 -9.79 5.32 -10.53
CA SER A 93 -8.46 5.95 -10.55
C SER A 93 -7.86 6.05 -11.95
N GLY A 94 -8.49 5.43 -12.97
CA GLY A 94 -7.99 5.42 -14.35
C GLY A 94 -6.71 4.60 -14.57
N GLY A 95 -6.36 3.73 -13.62
CA GLY A 95 -5.19 2.86 -13.68
C GLY A 95 -5.32 1.68 -12.70
N GLY A 96 -4.66 0.56 -13.01
CA GLY A 96 -4.70 -0.67 -12.20
C GLY A 96 -3.37 -1.45 -12.19
N LEU A 97 -2.29 -0.81 -12.63
CA LEU A 97 -1.00 -1.49 -12.83
C LEU A 97 -0.35 -1.86 -11.49
N TYR A 98 -0.43 -0.97 -10.49
CA TYR A 98 0.12 -1.25 -9.16
C TYR A 98 -0.68 -2.35 -8.45
N GLU A 99 -1.99 -2.39 -8.64
CA GLU A 99 -2.85 -3.44 -8.14
C GLU A 99 -2.53 -4.80 -8.80
N LEU A 100 -2.33 -4.81 -10.12
CA LEU A 100 -1.87 -6.02 -10.80
C LEU A 100 -0.52 -6.52 -10.27
N ILE A 101 0.43 -5.61 -10.04
CA ILE A 101 1.72 -5.96 -9.42
C ILE A 101 1.49 -6.54 -8.02
N GLY A 102 0.63 -5.93 -7.19
CA GLY A 102 0.29 -6.43 -5.87
C GLY A 102 -0.30 -7.84 -5.89
N ILE A 103 -1.23 -8.12 -6.81
CA ILE A 103 -1.81 -9.45 -7.01
C ILE A 103 -0.74 -10.45 -7.45
N LEU A 104 0.13 -10.08 -8.39
CA LEU A 104 1.20 -10.95 -8.87
C LEU A 104 2.19 -11.30 -7.77
N VAL A 105 2.64 -10.31 -7.00
CA VAL A 105 3.55 -10.50 -5.85
C VAL A 105 2.89 -11.38 -4.78
N GLY A 106 1.62 -11.11 -4.45
CA GLY A 106 0.86 -11.94 -3.50
C GLY A 106 0.69 -13.38 -3.98
N HIS A 107 0.43 -13.59 -5.28
CA HIS A 107 0.31 -14.92 -5.88
C HIS A 107 1.63 -15.68 -5.86
N LEU A 108 2.73 -15.02 -6.22
CA LEU A 108 4.07 -15.60 -6.17
C LEU A 108 4.45 -16.02 -4.75
N TYR A 109 4.20 -15.14 -3.76
CA TYR A 109 4.42 -15.45 -2.36
C TYR A 109 3.56 -16.65 -1.92
N PHE A 110 2.26 -16.63 -2.22
CA PHE A 110 1.36 -17.72 -1.85
C PHE A 110 1.79 -19.06 -2.48
N PHE A 111 2.23 -19.02 -3.75
CA PHE A 111 2.71 -20.20 -4.44
C PHE A 111 3.96 -20.77 -3.78
N LEU A 112 4.98 -19.94 -3.55
CA LEU A 112 6.25 -20.36 -2.97
C LEU A 112 6.11 -20.83 -1.52
N MET A 113 5.22 -20.20 -0.75
CA MET A 113 5.05 -20.49 0.68
C MET A 113 4.12 -21.67 0.94
N PHE A 114 3.01 -21.80 0.20
CA PHE A 114 1.98 -22.80 0.51
C PHE A 114 1.93 -23.94 -0.51
N LYS A 115 1.91 -23.62 -1.82
CA LYS A 115 1.73 -24.63 -2.86
C LYS A 115 2.99 -25.43 -3.15
N TYR A 116 4.12 -24.75 -3.27
CA TYR A 116 5.40 -25.37 -3.57
C TYR A 116 5.82 -26.46 -2.57
N PRO A 117 5.78 -26.24 -1.23
CA PRO A 117 6.13 -27.30 -0.29
C PRO A 117 5.12 -28.46 -0.28
N GLN A 118 3.84 -28.19 -0.56
CA GLN A 118 2.79 -29.22 -0.59
C GLN A 118 2.94 -30.18 -1.77
N GLU A 119 3.32 -29.69 -2.95
CA GLU A 119 3.35 -30.49 -4.18
C GLU A 119 4.75 -31.05 -4.51
N PHE A 120 5.84 -30.41 -4.05
CA PHE A 120 7.21 -30.78 -4.40
C PHE A 120 8.05 -31.28 -3.22
N GLY A 121 7.47 -31.45 -2.03
CA GLY A 121 8.15 -32.04 -0.86
C GLY A 121 9.35 -31.24 -0.34
N GLY A 122 9.45 -29.95 -0.70
CA GLY A 122 10.56 -29.08 -0.34
C GLY A 122 10.48 -28.53 1.10
N ARG A 123 11.65 -28.23 1.69
CA ARG A 123 11.76 -27.35 2.87
C ARG A 123 11.14 -25.99 2.53
N ASN A 124 10.43 -25.38 3.49
CA ASN A 124 9.90 -24.03 3.34
C ASN A 124 11.02 -23.07 2.92
N LEU A 125 10.96 -22.55 1.70
CA LEU A 125 11.96 -21.61 1.17
C LEU A 125 11.88 -20.25 1.87
N LEU A 126 10.71 -19.91 2.41
CA LEU A 126 10.43 -18.66 3.11
C LEU A 126 10.04 -18.98 4.55
N GLN A 127 11.03 -19.20 5.41
CA GLN A 127 10.78 -19.46 6.82
C GLN A 127 10.78 -18.13 7.59
N VAL A 128 9.62 -17.73 8.12
CA VAL A 128 9.54 -16.61 9.06
C VAL A 128 10.24 -17.02 10.37
N PRO A 129 11.15 -16.19 10.91
CA PRO A 129 11.82 -16.50 12.16
C PRO A 129 10.81 -16.58 13.31
N SER A 130 10.89 -17.64 14.11
CA SER A 130 10.12 -17.79 15.34
C SER A 130 10.72 -16.88 16.41
N ILE A 131 10.45 -15.58 16.34
CA ILE A 131 10.65 -14.70 17.50
C ILE A 131 9.35 -14.78 18.29
N LEU A 132 9.45 -15.36 19.49
CA LEU A 132 8.38 -15.51 20.46
C LEU A 132 8.65 -14.58 21.64
#